data_AF-K2FWF7-F1
#
_entry.id   AF-K2FWF7-F1
#
_cell.length_a   1.000
_cell.length_b   1.000
_cell.length_c   1.000
_cell.angle_alpha   90.00
_cell.angle_beta   90.00
_cell.angle_gamma   90.00
#
_symmetry.space_group_name_H-M   'P 1'
#
loop_
_entity.id
_entity.type
_entity.pdbx_description
1 polymer ?
#
loop_
_entity_poly.entity_id
_entity_poly.type
_entity_poly.pdbx_seq_one_letter_code
_entity_poly.pdbx_strand_id
1 'polypeptide(L)'
;MEKENNKKETTIDDLAILIQKGLLELKSEIAEVKKELKSDISELKLDINEIKLDTQEIKTNLNKKVDKIDHNTLTYRVEKLEKNFA
;
A
#
# COMPACT_ATOMS: atom_id res chain seq x y z
N MET A 1 17.53 65.48 -19.39
CA MET A 1 16.52 64.64 -20.06
C MET A 1 16.06 63.62 -19.03
N GLU A 2 14.83 63.78 -18.53
CA GLU A 2 14.22 62.86 -17.57
C GLU A 2 14.03 61.48 -18.21
N LYS A 3 14.39 60.43 -17.47
CA LYS A 3 14.08 59.05 -17.85
C LYS A 3 12.62 58.80 -17.50
N GLU A 4 11.75 58.67 -18.50
CA GLU A 4 10.38 58.22 -18.31
C GLU A 4 10.38 56.82 -17.69
N ASN A 5 9.91 56.73 -16.45
CA ASN A 5 9.66 55.48 -15.75
C ASN A 5 8.32 54.91 -16.28
N ASN A 6 8.38 54.17 -17.38
CA ASN A 6 7.20 53.48 -17.94
C ASN A 6 6.75 52.36 -17.00
N LYS A 7 5.86 52.70 -16.07
CA LYS A 7 5.18 51.71 -15.22
C LYS A 7 4.13 51.01 -16.09
N LYS A 8 4.30 49.70 -16.30
CA LYS A 8 3.36 48.90 -17.10
C LYS A 8 2.01 48.84 -16.35
N GLU A 9 0.95 49.38 -16.95
CA GLU A 9 -0.41 49.24 -16.41
C GLU A 9 -0.91 47.81 -16.67
N THR A 10 -1.41 47.15 -15.63
CA THR A 10 -2.04 45.84 -15.72
C THR A 10 -3.54 46.02 -15.93
N THR A 11 -4.09 45.37 -16.95
CA THR A 11 -5.53 45.42 -17.25
C THR A 11 -6.30 44.35 -16.46
N ILE A 12 -7.62 44.49 -16.40
CA ILE A 12 -8.50 43.44 -15.84
C ILE A 12 -8.37 42.13 -16.64
N ASP A 13 -8.17 42.23 -17.96
CA ASP A 13 -7.99 41.06 -18.83
C ASP A 13 -6.69 40.31 -18.51
N ASP A 14 -5.60 41.03 -18.20
CA ASP A 14 -4.33 40.42 -17.75
C ASP A 14 -4.54 39.62 -16.46
N LEU A 15 -5.29 40.16 -15.50
CA LEU A 15 -5.62 39.47 -14.26
C LEU A 15 -6.51 38.25 -14.50
N ALA A 16 -7.50 38.35 -15.39
CA ALA A 16 -8.36 37.23 -15.75
C ALA A 16 -7.57 36.09 -16.40
N ILE A 17 -6.63 36.41 -17.29
CA ILE A 17 -5.73 35.42 -17.93
C ILE A 17 -4.83 34.74 -16.88
N LEU A 18 -4.25 35.50 -15.94
CA LEU A 18 -3.41 34.94 -14.89
C LEU A 18 -4.20 33.98 -13.99
N ILE A 19 -5.40 34.38 -13.57
CA ILE A 19 -6.29 33.52 -12.76
C ILE A 19 -6.68 32.27 -13.53
N GLN A 20 -7.06 32.39 -14.80
CA GLN A 20 -7.42 31.24 -15.63
C GLN A 20 -6.26 30.24 -15.75
N LYS A 21 -5.03 30.73 -15.96
CA LYS A 21 -3.83 29.88 -16.00
C LYS A 21 -3.60 29.16 -14.68
N GLY A 22 -3.63 29.88 -13.56
CA GLY A 22 -3.45 29.28 -12.24
C GLY A 22 -4.52 28.22 -11.92
N LEU A 23 -5.78 28.45 -12.31
CA LEU A 23 -6.85 27.46 -12.14
C LEU A 23 -6.65 26.21 -13.01
N LEU A 24 -6.11 26.35 -14.22
CA LEU A 24 -5.78 25.23 -15.10
C LEU A 24 -4.61 24.41 -14.55
N GLU A 25 -3.58 25.08 -14.04
CA GLU A 25 -2.42 24.45 -13.38
C GLU A 25 -2.87 23.67 -12.15
N LEU A 26 -3.61 24.29 -11.23
CA LEU A 26 -4.15 23.63 -10.04
C LEU A 26 -5.03 22.42 -10.39
N LYS A 27 -5.86 22.54 -11.44
CA LYS A 27 -6.70 21.42 -11.90
C LYS A 27 -5.83 20.26 -12.41
N SER A 28 -4.73 20.56 -13.09
CA SER A 28 -3.77 19.56 -13.57
C SER A 28 -3.09 18.85 -12.41
N GLU A 29 -2.55 19.60 -11.45
CA GLU A 29 -1.89 19.06 -10.25
C GLU A 29 -2.85 18.18 -9.44
N ILE A 30 -4.10 18.62 -9.23
CA ILE A 30 -5.12 17.81 -8.54
C ILE A 30 -5.42 16.51 -9.30
N ALA A 31 -5.44 16.55 -10.64
CA ALA A 31 -5.67 15.36 -11.44
C ALA A 31 -4.50 14.36 -11.35
N GLU A 32 -3.27 14.86 -11.28
CA GLU A 32 -2.05 14.07 -11.11
C GLU A 32 -2.00 13.42 -9.74
N VAL A 33 -2.18 14.18 -8.66
CA VAL A 33 -2.25 13.63 -7.29
C VAL A 33 -3.36 12.57 -7.17
N LYS A 34 -4.52 12.79 -7.79
CA LYS A 34 -5.60 11.79 -7.82
C LYS A 34 -5.20 10.50 -8.55
N LYS A 35 -4.35 10.58 -9.57
CA LYS A 35 -3.84 9.42 -10.31
C LYS A 35 -2.82 8.66 -9.46
N GLU A 36 -1.90 9.38 -8.81
CA GLU A 36 -0.91 8.80 -7.88
C GLU A 36 -1.60 8.06 -6.75
N LEU A 37 -2.53 8.71 -6.04
CA LEU A 37 -3.27 8.06 -4.94
C LEU A 37 -4.03 6.81 -5.39
N LYS A 38 -4.56 6.77 -6.62
CA LYS A 38 -5.19 5.56 -7.17
C LYS A 38 -4.18 4.44 -7.43
N SER A 39 -2.99 4.80 -7.88
CA SER A 39 -1.88 3.86 -8.08
C SER A 39 -1.46 3.26 -6.75
N ASP A 40 -1.17 4.10 -5.75
CA ASP A 40 -0.75 3.67 -4.42
C ASP A 40 -1.79 2.77 -3.76
N ILE A 41 -3.08 3.14 -3.85
CA ILE A 41 -4.18 2.30 -3.32
C ILE A 41 -4.25 0.94 -4.04
N SER A 42 -3.91 0.89 -5.32
CA SER A 42 -3.92 -0.37 -6.08
C SER A 42 -2.75 -1.26 -5.69
N GLU A 43 -1.56 -0.69 -5.49
CA GLU A 43 -0.38 -1.38 -4.99
C GLU A 43 -0.61 -1.92 -3.58
N LEU A 44 -1.11 -1.10 -2.65
CA LEU A 44 -1.46 -1.55 -1.29
C LEU A 44 -2.49 -2.69 -1.27
N LYS A 45 -3.42 -2.73 -2.24
CA LYS A 45 -4.35 -3.86 -2.36
C LYS A 45 -3.67 -5.15 -2.81
N LEU A 46 -2.65 -5.07 -3.65
CA LEU A 46 -1.85 -6.22 -4.06
C LEU A 46 -1.05 -6.74 -2.86
N ASP A 47 -0.33 -5.86 -2.15
CA ASP A 47 0.44 -6.22 -0.96
C ASP A 47 -0.43 -6.90 0.10
N ILE A 48 -1.63 -6.35 0.37
CA ILE A 48 -2.58 -6.95 1.32
C ILE A 48 -3.03 -8.35 0.87
N ASN A 49 -3.19 -8.58 -0.44
CA ASN A 49 -3.57 -9.89 -0.94
C ASN A 49 -2.42 -10.90 -0.81
N GLU A 50 -1.17 -10.48 -1.05
CA GLU A 50 0.01 -11.32 -0.82
C GLU A 50 0.15 -11.69 0.66
N ILE A 51 0.03 -10.71 1.58
CA ILE A 51 0.05 -10.97 3.03
C ILE A 51 -1.04 -11.97 3.46
N LYS A 52 -2.23 -11.91 2.85
CA LYS A 52 -3.30 -12.88 3.13
C LYS A 52 -2.92 -14.29 2.68
N LEU A 53 -2.29 -14.44 1.51
CA LEU A 53 -1.81 -15.73 1.01
C LEU A 53 -0.73 -16.30 1.93
N ASP A 54 0.27 -15.48 2.28
CA ASP A 54 1.35 -15.86 3.20
C ASP A 54 0.78 -16.31 4.56
N THR A 55 -0.20 -15.57 5.09
CA THR A 55 -0.87 -15.92 6.35
C THR A 55 -1.61 -17.26 6.25
N GLN A 56 -2.28 -17.54 5.12
CA GLN A 56 -2.94 -18.83 4.90
C GLN A 56 -1.94 -19.98 4.78
N GLU A 57 -0.80 -19.75 4.12
CA GLU A 57 0.28 -20.72 4.03
C GLU A 57 0.87 -21.02 5.40
N ILE A 58 1.19 -19.99 6.18
CA ILE A 58 1.70 -20.13 7.56
C ILE A 58 0.73 -20.96 8.40
N LYS A 59 -0.58 -20.66 8.34
CA LYS A 59 -1.61 -21.42 9.07
C LYS A 59 -1.62 -22.89 8.66
N THR A 60 -1.56 -23.18 7.37
CA THR A 60 -1.49 -24.55 6.83
C THR A 60 -0.24 -25.29 7.32
N ASN A 61 0.91 -24.63 7.26
CA ASN A 61 2.20 -25.21 7.65
C ASN A 61 2.29 -25.45 9.16
N LEU A 62 1.72 -24.55 9.97
CA LEU A 62 1.63 -24.74 11.42
C LEU A 62 0.75 -25.94 11.79
N ASN A 63 -0.43 -26.07 11.18
CA ASN A 63 -1.31 -27.23 11.43
C ASN A 63 -0.58 -28.55 11.12
N LYS A 64 0.08 -28.65 9.96
CA LYS A 64 0.88 -29.84 9.61
C LYS A 64 1.98 -30.16 10.63
N LYS A 65 2.63 -29.14 11.19
CA LYS A 65 3.65 -29.31 12.23
C LYS A 65 3.03 -29.80 13.54
N VAL A 66 1.88 -29.25 13.94
CA VAL A 66 1.13 -29.69 15.13
C VAL A 66 0.74 -31.17 14.98
N ASP A 67 0.14 -31.55 13.85
CA ASP A 67 -0.26 -32.94 13.59
C ASP A 67 0.93 -33.91 13.72
N LYS A 68 2.11 -33.52 13.20
CA LYS A 68 3.33 -34.32 13.30
C LYS A 68 3.83 -34.44 14.75
N ILE A 69 3.78 -33.35 15.53
CA ILE A 69 4.19 -33.35 16.93
C ILE A 69 3.26 -34.25 17.76
N ASP A 70 1.96 -34.16 17.53
CA ASP A 70 0.96 -34.98 18.21
C ASP A 70 1.17 -36.46 17.88
N HIS A 71 1.37 -36.80 16.61
CA HIS A 71 1.70 -38.17 16.19
C HIS A 71 2.96 -38.69 16.90
N ASN A 72 4.07 -37.94 16.86
CA ASN A 72 5.33 -38.34 17.49
C ASN A 72 5.17 -38.54 19.00
N THR A 73 4.39 -37.68 19.66
CA THR A 73 4.11 -37.78 21.10
C THR A 73 3.32 -39.04 21.42
N LEU A 74 2.31 -39.38 20.62
CA LEU A 74 1.53 -40.61 20.77
C LEU A 74 2.40 -41.84 20.53
N THR A 75 3.22 -41.86 19.47
CA THR A 75 4.15 -42.95 19.18
C THR A 75 5.09 -43.22 20.36
N TYR A 76 5.74 -42.19 20.91
CA TYR A 76 6.59 -42.34 22.09
C TYR A 76 5.84 -42.91 23.31
N ARG A 77 4.61 -42.45 23.55
CA ARG A 77 3.78 -42.95 24.66
C ARG A 77 3.42 -44.42 24.47
N VAL A 78 3.08 -44.84 23.25
CA VAL A 78 2.76 -46.23 22.92
C VAL A 78 3.98 -47.12 23.13
N GLU A 79 5.15 -46.76 22.59
CA GLU A 79 6.40 -47.51 22.78
C GLU A 79 6.75 -47.70 24.27
N LYS A 80 6.46 -46.71 25.11
CA LYS A 80 6.69 -46.81 26.57
C LYS A 80 5.69 -47.72 27.26
N LEU A 81 4.43 -47.71 26.84
CA LEU A 81 3.43 -48.64 27.37
C LEU A 81 3.77 -50.08 26.98
N GLU A 82 4.08 -50.33 25.70
CA GLU A 82 4.46 -51.66 25.22
C GLU A 82 5.63 -52.26 26.01
N LYS A 83 6.65 -51.47 26.34
CA LYS A 83 7.78 -51.90 27.18
C LYS A 83 7.42 -52.20 28.63
N ASN A 84 6.35 -51.61 29.16
CA ASN A 84 5.92 -51.84 30.54
C ASN A 84 5.03 -53.09 30.68
N PHE A 85 4.49 -53.60 29.57
CA PHE A 85 3.60 -54.78 29.54
C PHE A 85 4.21 -56.00 28.83
N ALA A 86 5.44 -55.88 28.31
CA ALA A 86 6.24 -56.97 27.74
C ALA A 86 7.21 -57.54 28.78
#